data_AF-A0A929QU80-F1
#
_entry.id   AF-A0A929QU80-F1
#
_cell.length_a   1.000
_cell.length_b   1.000
_cell.length_c   1.000
_cell.angle_alpha   90.00
_cell.angle_beta   90.00
_cell.angle_gamma   90.00
#
_symmetry.space_group_name_H-M   'P 1'
#
loop_
_entity.id
_entity.type
_entity.pdbx_description
1 polymer ?
#
loop_
_entity_poly.entity_id
_entity_poly.type
_entity_poly.pdbx_seq_one_letter_code
_entity_poly.pdbx_strand_id
1 'polypeptide(L)'
;TLKKMLEKDYNIYLFILNKDGDVVEIRFIPEFNFKILGESKEDDSQVEELYNKTVDAFIEGEVSMFPTSTDNAIHISTKAMAKDDAFLFTNGEYLTKRTFRISKGHVQKIIEAYLKNAIKETESKSAD
;
A
#
# COMPACT_ATOMS: atom_id res chain seq x y z
N THR A 1 8.48 -4.53 -11.01
CA THR A 1 8.15 -3.09 -11.00
C THR A 1 7.08 -2.85 -9.95
N LEU A 2 6.89 -1.61 -9.50
CA LEU A 2 5.87 -1.25 -8.50
C LEU A 2 4.47 -1.75 -8.92
N LYS A 3 4.09 -1.52 -10.17
CA LYS A 3 2.83 -2.01 -10.77
C LYS A 3 2.60 -3.52 -10.60
N LYS A 4 3.59 -4.35 -10.95
CA LYS A 4 3.48 -5.82 -10.78
C LYS A 4 3.27 -6.24 -9.31
N MET A 5 3.73 -5.46 -8.35
CA MET A 5 3.51 -5.75 -6.92
C MET A 5 2.09 -5.38 -6.47
N LEU A 6 1.47 -4.38 -7.10
CA LEU A 6 0.08 -3.99 -6.84
C LEU A 6 -0.90 -5.00 -7.45
N GLU A 7 -0.55 -5.59 -8.60
CA GLU A 7 -1.34 -6.62 -9.28
C GLU A 7 -1.24 -8.01 -8.63
N LYS A 8 -0.28 -8.21 -7.72
CA LYS A 8 -0.10 -9.48 -7.04
C LYS A 8 -1.27 -9.76 -6.08
N ASP A 9 -1.66 -11.02 -6.02
CA ASP A 9 -2.65 -11.50 -5.05
C ASP A 9 -2.05 -11.70 -3.65
N TYR A 10 -2.81 -11.25 -2.66
CA TYR A 10 -2.50 -11.32 -1.24
C TYR A 10 -3.68 -11.96 -0.50
N ASN A 11 -3.35 -12.78 0.49
CA ASN A 11 -4.30 -13.31 1.46
C ASN A 11 -4.43 -12.29 2.60
N ILE A 12 -5.63 -11.73 2.78
CA ILE A 12 -5.91 -10.77 3.84
C ILE A 12 -6.74 -11.43 4.94
N TYR A 13 -6.31 -11.23 6.18
CA TYR A 13 -7.01 -11.65 7.39
C TYR A 13 -7.46 -10.40 8.14
N LEU A 14 -8.77 -10.24 8.30
CA LEU A 14 -9.36 -9.13 9.03
C LEU A 14 -9.84 -9.62 10.39
N PHE A 15 -9.23 -9.12 11.44
CA PHE A 15 -9.63 -9.37 12.82
C PHE A 15 -10.62 -8.28 13.23
N ILE A 16 -11.85 -8.68 13.51
CA ILE A 16 -12.89 -7.78 14.03
C ILE A 16 -12.89 -7.91 15.54
N LEU A 17 -12.70 -6.78 16.20
CA LEU A 17 -12.57 -6.69 17.65
C LEU A 17 -13.86 -6.12 18.24
N ASN A 18 -14.30 -6.60 19.40
CA ASN A 18 -15.34 -5.93 20.18
C ASN A 18 -14.79 -4.66 20.87
N LYS A 19 -15.62 -4.00 21.68
CA LYS A 19 -15.21 -2.79 22.43
C LYS A 19 -14.13 -3.08 23.48
N ASP A 20 -14.06 -4.31 23.97
CA ASP A 20 -13.11 -4.76 24.99
C ASP A 20 -11.76 -5.17 24.37
N GLY A 21 -11.66 -5.23 23.04
CA GLY A 21 -10.47 -5.62 22.30
C GLY A 21 -10.34 -7.12 22.05
N ASP A 22 -11.38 -7.91 22.34
CA ASP A 22 -11.40 -9.33 22.02
C ASP A 22 -11.76 -9.54 20.54
N VAL A 23 -11.10 -10.50 19.91
CA VAL A 23 -11.43 -10.92 18.54
C VAL A 23 -12.77 -11.66 18.57
N VAL A 24 -13.78 -11.10 17.91
CA VAL A 24 -15.11 -11.70 17.79
C VAL A 24 -15.35 -12.37 16.45
N GLU A 25 -14.63 -11.94 15.41
CA GLU A 25 -14.75 -12.51 14.07
C GLU A 25 -13.41 -12.38 13.33
N ILE A 26 -13.07 -13.38 12.52
CA ILE A 26 -11.95 -13.31 11.58
C ILE A 26 -12.51 -13.53 10.18
N ARG A 27 -12.34 -12.54 9.30
CA ARG A 27 -12.69 -12.66 7.88
C ARG A 27 -11.45 -12.96 7.06
N PHE A 28 -11.57 -13.90 6.14
CA PHE A 28 -10.54 -14.22 5.17
C PHE A 28 -10.95 -13.68 3.80
N ILE A 29 -10.08 -12.88 3.18
CA ILE A 29 -10.24 -12.38 1.83
C ILE A 29 -9.10 -12.97 0.99
N PRO A 30 -9.37 -14.03 0.20
CA PRO A 30 -8.39 -14.57 -0.73
C PRO A 30 -8.21 -13.63 -1.93
N GLU A 31 -7.07 -13.78 -2.62
CA GLU A 31 -6.82 -13.18 -3.93
C GLU A 31 -7.05 -11.65 -3.99
N PHE A 32 -6.78 -10.97 -2.87
CA PHE A 32 -6.89 -9.53 -2.79
C PHE A 32 -5.67 -8.88 -3.43
N ASN A 33 -5.87 -7.96 -4.36
CA ASN A 33 -4.79 -7.19 -4.97
C ASN A 33 -5.05 -5.69 -4.83
N PHE A 34 -3.99 -4.91 -4.90
CA PHE A 34 -4.02 -3.44 -4.81
C PHE A 34 -4.06 -2.79 -6.19
N LYS A 35 -4.48 -3.54 -7.22
CA LYS A 35 -4.58 -3.04 -8.59
C LYS A 35 -5.51 -1.85 -8.72
N ILE A 36 -6.45 -1.68 -7.78
CA ILE A 36 -7.32 -0.49 -7.68
C ILE A 36 -6.55 0.83 -7.64
N LEU A 37 -5.30 0.83 -7.16
CA LEU A 37 -4.40 1.98 -7.23
C LEU A 37 -3.79 2.19 -8.63
N GLY A 38 -4.26 1.47 -9.65
CA GLY A 38 -3.84 1.53 -11.06
C GLY A 38 -4.96 1.02 -12.00
N GLU A 39 -6.23 1.08 -11.59
CA GLU A 39 -7.37 0.59 -12.37
C GLU A 39 -7.85 1.61 -13.41
N SER A 40 -7.64 2.91 -13.15
CA SER A 40 -7.86 3.98 -14.11
C SER A 40 -6.55 4.41 -14.78
N LYS A 41 -6.65 5.06 -15.95
CA LYS A 41 -5.48 5.65 -16.62
C LYS A 41 -4.82 6.70 -15.74
N GLU A 42 -5.62 7.42 -14.97
CA GLU A 42 -5.19 8.42 -14.01
C GLU A 42 -4.38 7.77 -12.89
N ASP A 43 -4.87 6.68 -12.29
CA ASP A 43 -4.17 5.98 -11.21
C ASP A 43 -2.88 5.31 -11.70
N ASP A 44 -2.90 4.70 -12.89
CA ASP A 44 -1.71 4.13 -13.52
C ASP A 44 -0.62 5.19 -13.73
N SER A 45 -1.02 6.37 -14.21
CA SER A 45 -0.12 7.51 -14.39
C SER A 45 0.48 7.97 -13.05
N GLN A 46 -0.31 7.98 -11.97
CA GLN A 46 0.18 8.33 -10.64
C GLN A 46 1.19 7.31 -10.09
N VAL A 47 0.94 6.01 -10.27
CA VAL A 47 1.89 4.96 -9.84
C VAL A 47 3.21 5.07 -10.59
N GLU A 48 3.16 5.35 -11.89
CA GLU A 48 4.34 5.59 -12.72
C GLU A 48 5.08 6.86 -12.30
N GLU A 49 4.36 7.96 -12.07
CA GLU A 49 4.92 9.22 -11.57
C GLU A 49 5.64 9.03 -10.23
N LEU A 50 5.04 8.33 -9.28
CA LEU A 50 5.65 8.04 -7.97
C LEU A 50 6.91 7.19 -8.08
N TYR A 51 6.90 6.22 -9.00
CA TYR A 51 8.07 5.40 -9.28
C TYR A 51 9.20 6.25 -9.90
N ASN A 52 8.89 7.06 -10.91
CA ASN A 52 9.87 7.92 -11.59
C ASN A 52 10.44 8.97 -10.64
N LYS A 53 9.60 9.63 -9.84
CA LYS A 53 10.04 10.57 -8.79
C LYS A 53 10.98 9.92 -7.78
N THR A 54 10.74 8.65 -7.45
CA THR A 54 11.67 7.89 -6.60
C THR A 54 13.00 7.69 -7.33
N VAL A 55 12.98 7.27 -8.60
CA VAL A 55 14.21 7.10 -9.41
C VAL A 55 14.99 8.42 -9.50
N ASP A 56 14.32 9.54 -9.76
CA ASP A 56 14.94 10.86 -9.86
C ASP A 56 15.58 11.28 -8.54
N ALA A 57 14.93 11.03 -7.41
CA ALA A 57 15.52 11.26 -6.09
C ALA A 57 16.83 10.46 -5.88
N PHE A 58 16.89 9.22 -6.40
CA PHE A 58 18.13 8.44 -6.39
C PHE A 58 19.18 9.03 -7.33
N ILE A 59 18.81 9.49 -8.53
CA ILE A 59 19.74 10.06 -9.51
C ILE A 59 20.34 11.37 -8.99
N GLU A 60 19.50 12.24 -8.42
CA GLU A 60 19.93 13.55 -7.91
C GLU A 60 20.59 13.46 -6.51
N GLY A 61 20.42 12.34 -5.81
CA GLY A 61 20.93 12.18 -4.44
C GLY A 61 20.14 12.99 -3.40
N GLU A 62 18.88 13.30 -3.68
CA GLU A 62 18.02 14.16 -2.87
C GLU A 62 16.92 13.36 -2.15
N VAL A 63 17.20 12.93 -0.92
CA VAL A 63 16.27 12.14 -0.10
C VAL A 63 14.93 12.86 0.15
N SER A 64 14.96 14.19 0.17
CA SER A 64 13.78 15.04 0.38
C SER A 64 12.73 14.89 -0.73
N MET A 65 13.14 14.43 -1.92
CA MET A 65 12.25 14.21 -3.07
C MET A 65 11.46 12.91 -3.00
N PHE A 66 11.78 12.00 -2.06
CA PHE A 66 11.03 10.77 -1.92
C PHE A 66 9.54 11.02 -1.65
N PRO A 67 8.62 10.29 -2.32
CA PRO A 67 7.20 10.40 -2.02
C PRO A 67 6.90 10.07 -0.56
N THR A 68 6.15 10.94 0.11
CA THR A 68 5.80 10.83 1.53
C THR A 68 4.35 10.36 1.73
N SER A 69 4.04 9.82 2.91
CA SER A 69 2.69 9.33 3.24
C SER A 69 1.66 10.44 3.44
N THR A 70 2.10 11.69 3.62
CA THR A 70 1.20 12.84 3.82
C THR A 70 0.41 13.13 2.55
N ASP A 71 1.09 13.10 1.42
CA ASP A 71 0.54 13.55 0.15
C ASP A 71 0.15 12.38 -0.77
N ASN A 72 0.66 11.16 -0.49
CA ASN A 72 0.58 10.05 -1.43
C ASN A 72 0.00 8.77 -0.82
N ALA A 73 -0.75 8.03 -1.66
CA ALA A 73 -1.24 6.70 -1.34
C ALA A 73 -0.11 5.68 -1.21
N ILE A 74 0.91 5.80 -2.07
CA ILE A 74 2.13 4.99 -2.05
C ILE A 74 3.30 5.91 -1.73
N HIS A 75 4.14 5.51 -0.79
CA HIS A 75 5.25 6.33 -0.31
C HIS A 75 6.49 5.49 -0.03
N ILE A 76 7.65 6.14 0.08
CA ILE A 76 8.91 5.51 0.45
C ILE A 76 9.09 5.58 1.96
N SER A 77 9.35 4.44 2.58
CA SER A 77 9.59 4.34 4.02
C SER A 77 10.73 3.36 4.31
N THR A 78 11.34 3.46 5.49
CA THR A 78 12.35 2.51 5.94
C THR A 78 11.74 1.11 6.09
N LYS A 79 12.45 0.09 5.62
CA LYS A 79 12.03 -1.32 5.77
C LYS A 79 12.50 -1.89 7.11
N ALA A 80 13.71 -1.54 7.54
CA ALA A 80 14.36 -2.08 8.72
C ALA A 80 14.29 -1.12 9.92
N MET A 81 14.25 -1.68 11.13
CA MET A 81 14.39 -0.93 12.40
C MET A 81 15.85 -0.72 12.79
N ALA A 82 16.76 -1.58 12.30
CA ALA A 82 18.19 -1.52 12.62
C ALA A 82 18.92 -0.60 11.63
N LYS A 83 19.82 0.24 12.15
CA LYS A 83 20.65 1.16 11.36
C LYS A 83 21.64 0.42 10.44
N ASP A 84 21.95 -0.81 10.79
CA ASP A 84 23.00 -1.64 10.19
C ASP A 84 22.58 -2.15 8.79
N ASP A 85 21.28 -2.14 8.48
CA ASP A 85 20.74 -2.47 7.16
C ASP A 85 20.69 -1.22 6.27
N ALA A 86 21.87 -0.69 5.93
CA ALA A 86 22.05 0.52 5.14
C ALA A 86 22.72 0.26 3.78
N PHE A 87 22.66 1.26 2.90
CA PHE A 87 23.34 1.27 1.61
C PHE A 87 23.91 2.67 1.34
N LEU A 88 24.98 2.75 0.54
CA LEU A 88 25.56 4.02 0.11
C LEU A 88 24.65 4.66 -0.95
N PHE A 89 24.14 5.86 -0.65
CA PHE A 89 23.30 6.64 -1.55
C PHE A 89 24.14 7.52 -2.47
N THR A 90 23.52 8.07 -3.51
CA THR A 90 24.20 8.83 -4.57
C THR A 90 24.92 10.07 -4.06
N ASN A 91 24.42 10.70 -3.01
CA ASN A 91 25.07 11.85 -2.35
C ASN A 91 26.24 11.45 -1.42
N GLY A 92 26.58 10.16 -1.32
CA GLY A 92 27.65 9.64 -0.46
C GLY A 92 27.23 9.33 0.97
N GLU A 93 25.96 9.56 1.35
CA GLU A 93 25.45 9.22 2.68
C GLU A 93 24.99 7.76 2.77
N TYR A 94 25.06 7.17 3.97
CA TYR A 94 24.49 5.85 4.22
C TYR A 94 23.02 5.97 4.63
N LEU A 95 22.13 5.37 3.85
CA LEU A 95 20.69 5.35 4.14
C LEU A 95 20.25 3.95 4.53
N THR A 96 19.39 3.84 5.54
CA THR A 96 18.67 2.59 5.83
C THR A 96 17.85 2.16 4.61
N LYS A 97 17.86 0.86 4.28
CA LYS A 97 17.10 0.31 3.16
C LYS A 97 15.63 0.73 3.21
N ARG A 98 15.14 1.17 2.06
CA ARG A 98 13.79 1.72 1.89
C ARG A 98 12.91 0.76 1.09
N THR A 99 11.60 0.96 1.18
CA THR A 99 10.60 0.19 0.44
C THR A 99 9.37 1.05 0.14
N PHE A 100 8.64 0.72 -0.91
CA PHE A 100 7.32 1.30 -1.17
C PHE A 100 6.32 0.74 -0.16
N ARG A 101 5.55 1.62 0.47
CA ARG A 101 4.46 1.27 1.38
C ARG A 101 3.17 1.92 0.91
N ILE A 102 2.06 1.23 1.11
CA ILE A 102 0.72 1.81 0.95
C ILE A 102 0.32 2.44 2.28
N SER A 103 -0.14 3.68 2.24
CA SER A 103 -0.58 4.44 3.40
C SER A 103 -1.76 3.76 4.10
N LYS A 104 -1.71 3.65 5.44
CA LYS A 104 -2.73 2.96 6.26
C LYS A 104 -4.16 3.41 5.92
N GLY A 105 -4.39 4.72 5.79
CA GLY A 105 -5.71 5.26 5.45
C GLY A 105 -6.22 4.82 4.07
N HIS A 106 -5.32 4.60 3.11
CA HIS A 106 -5.70 4.07 1.80
C HIS A 106 -6.05 2.58 1.88
N VAL A 107 -5.24 1.77 2.58
CA VAL A 107 -5.56 0.36 2.82
C VAL A 107 -6.94 0.23 3.49
N GLN A 108 -7.21 1.03 4.51
CA GLN A 108 -8.49 1.03 5.21
C GLN A 108 -9.67 1.34 4.27
N LYS A 109 -9.58 2.39 3.46
CA LYS A 109 -10.63 2.76 2.49
C LYS A 109 -10.92 1.64 1.50
N ILE A 110 -9.88 0.99 0.96
CA ILE A 110 -10.04 -0.10 0.00
C ILE A 110 -10.74 -1.29 0.65
N ILE A 111 -10.30 -1.69 1.86
CA ILE A 111 -10.92 -2.79 2.61
C ILE A 111 -12.38 -2.46 2.96
N GLU A 112 -12.68 -1.24 3.42
CA GLU A 112 -14.05 -0.83 3.71
C GLU A 112 -14.96 -0.86 2.48
N ALA A 113 -14.45 -0.43 1.32
CA ALA A 113 -15.19 -0.49 0.05
C ALA A 113 -15.47 -1.95 -0.36
N TYR A 114 -14.46 -2.81 -0.24
CA TYR A 114 -14.60 -4.25 -0.49
C TYR A 114 -15.69 -4.88 0.40
N LEU A 115 -15.64 -4.61 1.71
CA LEU A 115 -16.63 -5.14 2.66
C LEU A 115 -18.04 -4.64 2.38
N LYS A 116 -18.21 -3.37 1.98
CA LYS A 116 -19.53 -2.82 1.62
C LYS A 116 -20.13 -3.49 0.39
N ASN A 117 -19.31 -3.78 -0.62
CA ASN A 117 -19.78 -4.45 -1.84
C ASN A 117 -20.17 -5.90 -1.57
N ALA A 118 -19.39 -6.63 -0.77
CA ALA A 118 -19.71 -8.01 -0.38
C ALA A 118 -21.07 -8.12 0.36
N ILE A 119 -21.40 -7.14 1.21
CA ILE A 119 -22.71 -7.11 1.90
C ILE A 119 -23.86 -6.94 0.91
N LYS A 120 -23.75 -5.99 -0.03
CA LYS A 120 -24.79 -5.75 -1.05
C LYS A 120 -25.09 -6.97 -1.92
N GLU A 121 -24.05 -7.70 -2.34
CA GLU A 121 -24.21 -8.92 -3.14
C GLU A 121 -24.89 -10.07 -2.37
N THR A 122 -24.74 -10.09 -1.05
CA THR A 122 -25.36 -11.09 -0.18
C THR A 122 -26.84 -10.78 0.03
N GLU A 123 -27.19 -9.50 0.23
CA GLU A 123 -28.58 -9.04 0.35
C GLU A 123 -29.37 -9.26 -0.96
N SER A 124 -28.78 -8.98 -2.12
CA SER A 124 -29.44 -9.21 -3.42
C SER A 124 -29.71 -10.68 -3.73
N LYS A 125 -28.89 -11.61 -3.22
CA LYS A 125 -29.08 -13.07 -3.41
C LYS A 125 -30.08 -13.69 -2.44
N SER A 126 -30.45 -12.98 -1.37
CA SER A 126 -31.45 -13.42 -0.37
C SER A 126 -32.88 -12.96 -0.67
N ALA A 127 -33.05 -12.13 -1.71
CA ALA A 127 -34.33 -11.55 -2.11
C ALA A 127 -34.99 -12.25 -3.32
N ASP A 128 -34.35 -13.29 -3.87
CA ASP A 128 -34.84 -14.19 -4.92
C ASP A 128 -35.15 -15.58 -4.33
#